data_AF-A0A0G1BC29-F1
#
_entry.id   AF-A0A0G1BC29-F1
#
_cell.length_a   1.000
_cell.length_b   1.000
_cell.length_c   1.000
_cell.angle_alpha   90.00
_cell.angle_beta   90.00
_cell.angle_gamma   90.00
#
_symmetry.space_group_name_H-M   'P 1'
#
loop_
_entity.id
_entity.type
_entity.pdbx_description
1 polymer ?
#
loop_
_entity_poly.entity_id
_entity_poly.type
_entity_poly.pdbx_seq_one_letter_code
_entity_poly.pdbx_strand_id
1 'polypeptide(L)'
;MPHMNIPFTHTEEEHPLVLKKKHMSLADRAADRMTEGMGSWSFLFVFSAIIIVWISLNLYGWWQHWDPYPFILLNLALSAISALQAPIIMMSQNRQTDRDRLSARYDYAVNRKAEREIQLIQKELYTIKEMLTVIGEKKLKK
;
A
#
# COMPACT_ATOMS: atom_id res chain seq x y z
N MET A 1 33.48 21.84 24.48
CA MET A 1 32.11 21.42 24.88
C MET A 1 32.00 19.93 24.63
N PRO A 2 31.67 19.09 25.63
CA PRO A 2 31.49 17.66 25.42
C PRO A 2 30.20 17.43 24.64
N HIS A 3 30.31 16.85 23.47
CA HIS A 3 29.20 16.43 22.62
C HIS A 3 28.56 15.21 23.28
N MET A 4 27.35 15.42 23.81
CA MET A 4 26.53 14.36 24.39
C MET A 4 26.05 13.46 23.24
N ASN A 5 26.74 12.34 23.01
CA ASN A 5 26.31 11.33 22.06
C ASN A 5 25.08 10.63 22.63
N ILE A 6 23.91 11.16 22.31
CA ILE A 6 22.63 10.50 22.57
C ILE A 6 22.60 9.29 21.64
N PRO A 7 22.57 8.05 22.14
CA PRO A 7 22.48 6.88 21.28
C PRO A 7 21.03 6.76 20.82
N PHE A 8 20.62 7.60 19.86
CA PHE A 8 19.51 7.24 18.99
C PHE A 8 19.99 6.07 18.14
N THR A 9 19.97 4.87 18.70
CA THR A 9 20.05 3.66 17.92
C THR A 9 18.78 3.61 17.10
N HIS A 10 18.79 4.25 15.93
CA HIS A 10 17.99 3.77 14.83
C HIS A 10 18.53 2.37 14.54
N THR A 11 18.05 1.38 15.29
CA THR A 11 18.01 0.02 14.77
C THR A 11 17.31 0.17 13.43
N GLU A 12 18.04 -0.04 12.34
CA GLU A 12 17.47 -0.23 11.00
C GLU A 12 16.63 -1.51 11.02
N GLU A 13 15.58 -1.53 11.84
CA GLU A 13 14.54 -2.53 11.74
C GLU A 13 13.82 -2.21 10.44
N GLU A 14 14.24 -2.87 9.37
CA GLU A 14 13.63 -2.76 8.06
C GLU A 14 12.12 -2.90 8.20
N HIS A 15 11.40 -1.94 7.61
CA HIS A 15 9.95 -1.91 7.66
C HIS A 15 9.38 -3.27 7.20
N PRO A 16 8.41 -3.88 7.91
CA PRO A 16 7.97 -5.26 7.65
C PRO A 16 7.44 -5.49 6.23
N LEU A 17 6.98 -4.43 5.55
CA LEU A 17 6.61 -4.50 4.13
C LEU A 17 7.78 -4.76 3.18
N VAL A 18 9.00 -4.30 3.51
CA VAL A 18 10.20 -4.49 2.69
C VAL A 18 10.55 -5.98 2.64
N LEU A 19 10.52 -6.64 3.79
CA LEU A 19 10.72 -8.08 3.92
C LEU A 19 9.64 -8.87 3.16
N LYS A 20 8.37 -8.47 3.29
CA LYS A 20 7.25 -9.14 2.58
C LYS A 20 7.36 -9.02 1.06
N LYS A 21 7.85 -7.89 0.53
CA LYS A 21 8.03 -7.66 -0.91
C LYS A 21 9.08 -8.59 -1.54
N LYS A 22 10.07 -9.04 -0.76
CA LYS A 22 11.15 -9.92 -1.21
C LYS A 22 10.66 -11.34 -1.55
N HIS A 23 9.51 -11.75 -1.04
CA HIS A 23 8.93 -13.09 -1.22
C HIS A 23 7.73 -13.16 -2.17
N MET A 24 7.47 -12.13 -3.00
CA MET A 24 6.34 -12.17 -3.94
C MET A 24 6.60 -13.10 -5.13
N SER A 25 5.62 -13.97 -5.43
CA SER A 25 5.62 -14.83 -6.61
C SER A 25 5.50 -14.00 -7.91
N LEU A 26 5.96 -14.55 -9.03
CA LEU A 26 5.82 -13.92 -10.35
C LEU A 26 4.34 -13.74 -10.73
N ALA A 27 3.47 -14.68 -10.32
CA ALA A 27 2.03 -14.60 -10.53
C ALA A 27 1.42 -13.40 -9.77
N ASP A 28 1.85 -13.17 -8.52
CA ASP A 28 1.38 -12.04 -7.71
C ASP A 28 1.78 -10.69 -8.30
N ARG A 29 2.96 -10.62 -8.92
CA ARG A 29 3.43 -9.43 -9.64
C ARG A 29 2.66 -9.19 -10.94
N ALA A 30 2.33 -10.25 -11.66
CA ALA A 30 1.53 -10.15 -12.88
C ALA A 30 0.10 -9.69 -12.55
N ALA A 31 -0.53 -10.28 -11.53
CA ALA A 31 -1.86 -9.91 -11.08
C ALA A 31 -1.94 -8.42 -10.65
N ASP A 32 -0.98 -7.94 -9.85
CA ASP A 32 -0.97 -6.53 -9.43
C ASP A 32 -0.88 -5.57 -10.62
N ARG A 33 0.00 -5.85 -11.60
CA ARG A 33 0.11 -5.03 -12.81
C ARG A 33 -1.15 -5.05 -13.66
N MET A 34 -1.84 -6.20 -13.74
CA MET A 34 -3.10 -6.31 -14.46
C MET A 34 -4.21 -5.51 -13.77
N THR A 35 -4.30 -5.57 -12.43
CA THR A 35 -5.26 -4.78 -11.66
C THR A 35 -4.99 -3.28 -11.77
N GLU A 36 -3.73 -2.85 -11.68
CA GLU A 36 -3.33 -1.45 -11.88
C GLU A 36 -3.64 -0.96 -13.30
N GLY A 37 -3.41 -1.79 -14.32
CA GLY A 37 -3.71 -1.47 -15.72
C GLY A 37 -5.20 -1.39 -16.05
N MET A 38 -6.02 -2.31 -15.52
CA MET A 38 -7.47 -2.34 -15.72
C MET A 38 -8.20 -1.15 -15.07
N GLY A 39 -7.60 -0.51 -14.05
CA GLY A 39 -8.16 0.67 -13.39
C GLY A 39 -7.86 2.01 -14.09
N SER A 40 -7.10 2.01 -15.18
CA SER A 40 -6.71 3.25 -15.87
C SER A 40 -7.80 3.75 -16.81
N TRP A 41 -8.02 5.07 -16.82
CA TRP A 41 -8.92 5.74 -17.76
C TRP A 41 -8.57 5.44 -19.23
N SER A 42 -7.28 5.32 -19.55
CA SER A 42 -6.82 5.00 -20.91
C SER A 42 -7.21 3.58 -21.35
N PHE A 43 -7.27 2.62 -20.43
CA PHE A 43 -7.66 1.24 -20.73
C PHE A 43 -9.12 1.16 -21.18
N LEU A 44 -10.00 1.92 -20.51
CA LEU A 44 -11.42 1.98 -20.85
C LEU A 44 -11.62 2.45 -22.30
N PHE A 45 -10.96 3.53 -22.71
CA PHE A 45 -11.06 4.02 -24.09
C PHE A 45 -10.55 3.03 -25.14
N VAL A 46 -9.41 2.38 -24.88
CA VAL A 46 -8.85 1.35 -25.80
C VAL A 46 -9.79 0.16 -25.89
N PHE A 47 -10.31 -0.32 -24.76
CA PHE A 47 -11.23 -1.46 -24.71
C PHE A 47 -12.54 -1.17 -25.43
N SER A 48 -13.12 0.02 -25.22
CA SER A 48 -14.30 0.48 -25.95
C SER A 48 -14.03 0.62 -27.45
N ALA A 49 -12.85 1.12 -27.85
CA ALA A 49 -12.48 1.21 -29.26
C ALA A 49 -12.38 -0.17 -29.92
N ILE A 50 -11.80 -1.17 -29.24
CA ILE A 50 -11.73 -2.56 -29.74
C ILE A 50 -13.12 -3.13 -29.97
N ILE A 51 -14.06 -2.93 -29.03
CA ILE A 51 -15.45 -3.38 -29.18
C ILE A 51 -16.11 -2.70 -30.40
N ILE A 52 -15.95 -1.39 -30.56
CA ILE A 52 -16.50 -0.65 -31.70
C ILE A 52 -15.90 -1.13 -33.02
N VAL A 53 -14.59 -1.38 -33.07
CA VAL A 53 -13.92 -1.93 -34.26
C VAL A 53 -14.43 -3.33 -34.56
N TRP A 54 -14.61 -4.19 -33.57
CA TRP A 54 -15.15 -5.55 -33.74
C TRP A 54 -16.55 -5.55 -34.33
N ILE A 55 -17.43 -4.69 -33.79
CA ILE A 55 -18.80 -4.50 -34.29
C ILE A 55 -18.76 -3.97 -35.73
N SER A 56 -17.90 -2.98 -36.00
CA SER A 56 -17.78 -2.37 -37.33
C SER A 56 -17.27 -3.37 -38.38
N LEU A 57 -16.26 -4.18 -38.05
CA LEU A 57 -15.74 -5.23 -38.92
C LEU A 57 -16.78 -6.32 -39.21
N ASN A 58 -17.60 -6.68 -38.21
CA ASN A 58 -18.72 -7.60 -38.40
C ASN A 58 -19.82 -7.02 -39.29
N LEU A 59 -20.16 -5.74 -39.10
CA LEU A 59 -21.24 -5.07 -39.84
C LEU A 59 -20.89 -4.81 -41.31
N TYR A 60 -19.63 -4.48 -41.60
CA TYR A 60 -19.16 -4.25 -42.98
C TYR A 60 -18.89 -5.54 -43.76
N GLY A 61 -19.05 -6.72 -43.14
CA GLY A 61 -19.10 -8.00 -43.86
C GLY A 61 -17.86 -8.27 -44.73
N TRP A 62 -16.66 -7.94 -44.25
CA TRP A 62 -15.43 -8.05 -45.05
C TRP A 62 -15.14 -9.50 -45.52
N TRP A 63 -15.58 -10.48 -44.75
CA TRP A 63 -15.58 -11.91 -45.09
C TRP A 63 -16.65 -12.56 -44.22
N GLN A 64 -17.78 -13.02 -44.77
CA GLN A 64 -18.84 -13.83 -44.11
C GLN A 64 -19.11 -13.50 -42.62
N HIS A 65 -20.26 -12.87 -42.29
CA HIS A 65 -20.73 -12.60 -40.92
C HIS A 65 -20.42 -13.73 -39.91
N TRP A 66 -19.23 -13.65 -39.31
CA TRP A 66 -18.66 -14.60 -38.36
C TRP A 66 -19.28 -14.48 -36.97
N ASP A 67 -19.83 -13.32 -36.62
CA ASP A 67 -20.62 -13.09 -35.40
C ASP A 67 -21.89 -12.27 -35.74
N PRO A 68 -22.95 -12.91 -36.30
CA PRO A 68 -24.21 -12.23 -36.61
C PRO A 68 -24.85 -11.62 -35.36
N TYR A 69 -25.60 -10.53 -35.55
CA TYR A 69 -26.41 -9.94 -34.48
C TYR A 69 -27.29 -11.03 -33.84
N PRO A 70 -27.22 -11.29 -32.51
CA PRO A 70 -26.82 -10.39 -31.42
C PRO A 70 -25.37 -10.50 -30.87
N PHE A 71 -24.38 -10.88 -31.68
CA PHE A 71 -22.95 -11.00 -31.29
C PHE A 71 -22.68 -12.02 -30.15
N ILE A 72 -23.00 -13.29 -30.39
CA ILE A 72 -22.90 -14.35 -29.37
C ILE A 72 -21.45 -14.59 -28.92
N LEU A 73 -20.48 -14.48 -29.83
CA LEU A 73 -19.07 -14.72 -29.51
C LEU A 73 -18.49 -13.58 -28.68
N LEU A 74 -18.78 -12.33 -29.07
CA LEU A 74 -18.40 -11.16 -28.28
C LEU A 74 -18.99 -11.23 -26.88
N ASN A 75 -20.28 -11.55 -26.76
CA ASN A 75 -20.96 -11.65 -25.47
C ASN A 75 -20.36 -12.76 -24.59
N LEU A 76 -20.03 -13.92 -25.17
CA LEU A 76 -19.38 -15.02 -24.47
C LEU A 76 -17.99 -14.61 -23.96
N ALA A 77 -17.18 -13.96 -24.80
CA ALA A 77 -15.85 -13.50 -24.44
C ALA A 77 -15.89 -12.45 -23.31
N LEU A 78 -16.76 -11.45 -23.42
CA LEU A 78 -16.93 -10.41 -22.39
C LEU A 78 -17.40 -11.01 -21.06
N SER A 79 -18.31 -11.99 -21.10
CA SER A 79 -18.79 -12.70 -19.91
C SER A 79 -17.67 -13.49 -19.24
N ALA A 80 -16.87 -14.22 -20.02
CA ALA A 80 -15.73 -14.99 -19.49
C ALA A 80 -14.67 -14.08 -18.87
N ILE A 81 -14.34 -12.96 -19.51
CA ILE A 81 -13.39 -11.97 -18.97
C ILE A 81 -13.91 -11.41 -17.64
N SER A 82 -15.19 -11.04 -17.59
CA SER A 82 -15.81 -10.48 -16.37
C SER A 82 -15.82 -11.48 -15.22
N ALA A 83 -16.09 -12.77 -15.51
CA ALA A 83 -16.06 -13.84 -14.51
C ALA A 83 -14.66 -14.02 -13.89
N LEU A 84 -13.59 -13.85 -14.68
CA LEU A 84 -12.21 -13.92 -14.20
C LEU A 84 -11.75 -12.64 -13.48
N GLN A 85 -12.36 -11.48 -13.75
CA GLN A 85 -11.99 -10.23 -13.10
C GLN A 85 -12.29 -10.25 -11.59
N ALA A 86 -13.46 -10.72 -11.17
CA ALA A 86 -13.86 -10.72 -9.77
C ALA A 86 -12.85 -11.42 -8.82
N PRO A 87 -12.37 -12.66 -9.09
CA PRO A 87 -11.38 -13.31 -8.24
C PRO A 87 -10.00 -12.65 -8.31
N ILE A 88 -9.57 -12.14 -9.47
CA ILE A 88 -8.28 -11.42 -9.60
C ILE A 88 -8.30 -10.14 -8.76
N ILE A 89 -9.39 -9.37 -8.84
CA ILE A 89 -9.60 -8.18 -8.02
C ILE A 89 -9.60 -8.56 -6.54
N MET A 90 -10.32 -9.62 -6.16
CA MET A 90 -10.37 -10.10 -4.77
C MET A 90 -9.00 -10.53 -4.24
N MET A 91 -8.19 -11.21 -5.05
CA MET A 91 -6.81 -11.58 -4.70
C MET A 91 -5.93 -10.35 -4.51
N SER A 92 -6.02 -9.37 -5.41
CA SER A 92 -5.27 -8.10 -5.28
C SER A 92 -5.72 -7.31 -4.04
N GLN A 93 -7.02 -7.23 -3.79
CA GLN A 93 -7.61 -6.57 -2.62
C GLN A 93 -7.21 -7.25 -1.31
N ASN A 94 -7.24 -8.59 -1.23
CA ASN A 94 -6.84 -9.34 -0.05
C ASN A 94 -5.36 -9.06 0.28
N ARG A 95 -4.51 -9.05 -0.75
CA ARG A 95 -3.07 -8.72 -0.61
C ARG A 95 -2.83 -7.27 -0.21
N GLN A 96 -3.59 -6.32 -0.73
CA GLN A 96 -3.54 -4.91 -0.32
C GLN A 96 -3.93 -4.75 1.16
N THR A 97 -5.07 -5.33 1.55
CA THR A 97 -5.57 -5.32 2.93
C THR A 97 -4.54 -5.90 3.92
N ASP A 98 -3.89 -7.00 3.55
CA ASP A 98 -2.84 -7.59 4.37
C ASP A 98 -1.60 -6.70 4.50
N ARG A 99 -1.26 -5.92 3.46
CA ARG A 99 -0.17 -4.94 3.54
C ARG A 99 -0.57 -3.80 4.47
N ASP A 100 -1.75 -3.24 4.29
CA ASP A 100 -2.26 -2.11 5.08
C ASP A 100 -2.36 -2.47 6.56
N ARG A 101 -2.83 -3.68 6.87
CA ARG A 101 -2.88 -4.21 8.24
C ARG A 101 -1.50 -4.33 8.87
N LEU A 102 -0.49 -4.76 8.11
CA LEU A 102 0.88 -4.89 8.62
C LEU A 102 1.51 -3.52 8.88
N SER A 103 1.35 -2.56 7.96
CA SER A 103 1.81 -1.18 8.14
C SER A 103 1.17 -0.55 9.37
N ALA A 104 -0.16 -0.63 9.49
CA ALA A 104 -0.88 -0.05 10.63
C ALA A 104 -0.41 -0.62 11.98
N ARG A 105 -0.11 -1.92 12.04
CA ARG A 105 0.45 -2.56 13.25
C ARG A 105 1.86 -2.07 13.58
N TYR A 106 2.71 -1.92 12.56
CA TYR A 106 4.06 -1.42 12.73
C TYR A 106 4.05 0.04 13.20
N ASP A 107 3.28 0.90 12.53
CA ASP A 107 3.12 2.31 12.90
C ASP A 107 2.61 2.46 14.34
N TYR A 108 1.64 1.63 14.73
CA TYR A 108 1.16 1.60 16.12
C TYR A 108 2.26 1.22 17.12
N ALA A 109 3.08 0.21 16.80
CA ALA A 109 4.18 -0.22 17.67
C ALA A 109 5.26 0.87 17.81
N VAL A 110 5.63 1.53 16.71
CA VAL A 110 6.58 2.64 16.69
C VAL A 110 6.04 3.81 17.50
N ASN A 111 4.78 4.22 17.30
CA ASN A 111 4.16 5.30 18.06
C ASN A 111 4.15 5.01 19.56
N ARG A 112 3.82 3.77 19.96
CA ARG A 112 3.85 3.34 21.38
C ARG A 112 5.27 3.32 21.96
N LYS A 113 6.30 3.09 21.14
CA LYS A 113 7.70 3.16 21.57
C LYS A 113 8.12 4.62 21.76
N ALA A 114 7.81 5.48 20.79
CA ALA A 114 8.06 6.92 20.86
C ALA A 114 7.36 7.56 22.08
N GLU A 115 6.11 7.19 22.35
CA GLU A 115 5.37 7.66 23.54
C GLU A 115 6.11 7.33 24.84
N ARG A 116 6.63 6.09 24.98
CA ARG A 116 7.41 5.67 26.16
C ARG A 116 8.73 6.42 26.28
N GLU A 117 9.43 6.62 25.17
CA GLU A 117 10.69 7.38 25.14
C GLU A 117 10.45 8.85 25.55
N ILE A 118 9.38 9.48 25.06
CA ILE A 118 8.99 10.83 25.46
C ILE A 118 8.66 10.89 26.96
N GLN A 119 7.90 9.93 27.49
CA GLN A 119 7.59 9.87 28.92
C GLN A 119 8.86 9.73 29.78
N LEU A 120 9.84 8.94 29.32
CA LEU A 120 11.12 8.79 30.00
C LEU A 120 11.92 10.09 30.00
N ILE A 121 12.02 10.76 28.85
CA ILE A 121 12.68 12.07 28.74
C ILE A 121 11.99 13.11 29.63
N GLN A 122 10.65 13.16 29.66
CA GLN A 122 9.92 14.05 30.55
C GLN A 122 10.26 13.79 32.01
N LYS A 123 10.31 12.51 32.43
CA LYS A 123 10.68 12.14 33.80
C LYS A 123 12.10 12.60 34.14
N GLU A 124 13.07 12.38 33.26
CA GLU A 124 14.45 12.85 33.46
C GLU A 124 14.53 14.39 33.56
N LEU A 125 13.80 15.12 32.70
CA LEU A 125 13.72 16.58 32.76
C LEU A 125 13.14 17.08 34.09
N TYR A 126 12.10 16.44 34.60
CA TYR A 126 11.54 16.75 35.92
C TYR A 126 12.56 16.52 37.03
N THR A 127 13.26 15.39 37.02
CA THR A 127 14.30 15.08 38.02
C THR A 127 15.43 16.12 37.99
N ILE A 128 15.91 16.51 36.80
CA ILE A 128 16.95 17.55 36.67
C ILE A 128 16.44 18.90 37.23
N LYS A 129 15.20 19.29 36.89
CA LYS A 129 14.58 20.53 37.39
C LYS A 129 14.50 20.55 38.92
N GLU A 130 14.14 19.42 39.54
CA GLU A 130 14.07 19.28 40.99
C GLU A 130 15.45 19.43 41.63
N MET A 131 16.48 18.75 41.11
CA MET A 131 17.86 18.90 41.61
C MET A 131 18.36 20.34 41.53
N LEU A 132 18.10 21.05 40.43
CA LEU A 132 18.47 22.46 40.26
C LEU A 132 17.78 23.36 41.29
N THR A 133 16.51 23.08 41.59
CA THR A 133 15.73 23.85 42.58
C THR A 133 16.33 23.69 43.98
N VAL A 134 16.65 22.46 44.38
CA VAL A 134 17.28 22.15 45.68
C VAL A 134 18.66 22.82 45.82
N ILE A 135 19.46 22.83 44.74
CA ILE A 135 20.77 23.50 44.74
C ILE A 135 20.59 25.02 44.90
N GLY A 136 19.62 25.61 44.20
CA GLY A 136 19.28 27.04 44.30
C GLY A 136 18.93 27.44 45.73
N GLU A 137 18.07 26.67 46.41
CA GLU A 137 17.68 26.94 47.80
C GLU A 137 18.87 26.81 48.78
N LYS A 138 19.73 25.80 48.61
CA LYS A 138 20.94 25.66 49.43
C LYS A 138 21.91 26.83 49.27
N LYS A 139 21.98 27.42 48.07
CA LYS A 139 22.86 28.56 47.79
C LYS A 139 22.33 29.87 48.36
N LEU A 140 21.01 30.00 48.55
CA LEU A 140 20.37 31.19 49.14
C LEU A 140 20.40 31.21 50.69
N LYS A 141 20.57 30.05 51.33
CA LYS A 141 20.66 29.92 52.80
C LYS A 141 22.08 30.01 53.37
N LYS A 142 23.10 30.25 52.54
CA LYS A 142 24.51 30.32 52.93
C LYS A 142 25.05 31.71 52.61
#